data_AF-A0A3B8LI89-F1
#
_entry.id   AF-A0A3B8LI89-F1
#
_cell.length_a   1.000
_cell.length_b   1.000
_cell.length_c   1.000
_cell.angle_alpha   90.00
_cell.angle_beta   90.00
_cell.angle_gamma   90.00
#
_symmetry.space_group_name_H-M   'P 1'
#
loop_
_entity.id
_entity.type
_entity.pdbx_description
1 polymer ?
#
loop_
_entity_poly.entity_id
_entity_poly.type
_entity_poly.pdbx_seq_one_letter_code
_entity_poly.pdbx_strand_id
1 'polypeptide(L)'
;MRKCSLLLVFLGALMVCAPGYLMAEEPAAKNVETQKKDSPKKAEEKGEKKPANAVPAADKDKKPAARVVKVDRPEAAKPAKRAPAVAKKVTKKVKKKKNIVVHGFEVFVGFLGKTVFFPIFGFPFVVIILVLGSIFFTFRMGFINLRGFAHSIQIIRGKYDNPDDEGEISHFQALTSSLSATVGLGNIAGVAVAVGKGGAGAVFWMILIAFFGMTAKFVECSLAQMWRTIEDDGTVHGGPMYYISRGLEEKNLGVAGKFLGGFFAVCIIGGAFGGGNMFQANQSFELIAKYVPATTPVMGVNPYALGFGLLLAIIVGLIILGGIKRIGSATSKIVPFMVALYIGTAIIIILMNVGRIPGLL
;
A
#
# COMPACT_ATOMS: atom_id res chain seq x y z
N MET A 1 24.36 -12.33 -26.38
CA MET A 1 23.43 -11.41 -25.68
C MET A 1 24.06 -10.11 -25.15
N ARG A 2 25.38 -10.03 -24.90
CA ARG A 2 26.05 -8.94 -24.15
C ARG A 2 25.79 -7.47 -24.56
N LYS A 3 25.51 -7.14 -25.83
CA LYS A 3 25.34 -5.73 -26.25
C LYS A 3 24.07 -5.04 -25.72
N CYS A 4 22.99 -5.76 -25.41
CA CYS A 4 21.73 -5.15 -24.96
C CYS A 4 21.71 -4.72 -23.47
N SER A 5 22.60 -5.24 -22.61
CA SER A 5 22.42 -5.18 -21.14
C SER A 5 22.38 -3.76 -20.54
N LEU A 6 22.85 -2.73 -21.24
CA LEU A 6 22.89 -1.37 -20.71
C LEU A 6 21.47 -0.77 -20.55
N LEU A 7 20.65 -0.92 -21.60
CA LEU A 7 19.26 -0.46 -21.61
C LEU A 7 18.38 -1.30 -20.68
N LEU A 8 18.65 -2.62 -20.63
CA LEU A 8 18.04 -3.57 -19.70
C LEU A 8 18.20 -3.15 -18.24
N VAL A 9 19.40 -2.78 -17.84
CA VAL A 9 19.74 -2.35 -16.47
C VAL A 9 18.99 -1.07 -16.07
N PHE A 10 18.93 -0.07 -16.95
CA PHE A 10 18.18 1.17 -16.69
C PHE A 10 16.65 0.96 -16.65
N LEU A 11 16.10 0.14 -17.54
CA LEU A 11 14.66 -0.16 -17.58
C LEU A 11 14.21 -1.00 -16.37
N GLY A 12 15.02 -1.97 -15.93
CA GLY A 12 14.75 -2.76 -14.73
C GLY A 12 14.75 -1.93 -13.44
N ALA A 13 15.65 -0.93 -13.34
CA ALA A 13 15.65 0.02 -12.23
C ALA A 13 14.36 0.85 -12.18
N LEU A 14 13.83 1.27 -13.34
CA LEU A 14 12.60 2.06 -13.44
C LEU A 14 11.32 1.25 -13.13
N MET A 15 11.29 -0.06 -13.43
CA MET A 15 10.10 -0.91 -13.22
C MET A 15 9.60 -0.93 -11.76
N VAL A 16 10.49 -0.72 -10.80
CA VAL A 16 10.19 -0.89 -9.38
C VAL A 16 9.60 0.38 -8.74
N CYS A 17 9.76 1.55 -9.36
CA CYS A 17 9.15 2.81 -8.89
C CYS A 17 7.72 3.04 -9.40
N ALA A 18 7.25 2.27 -10.39
CA ALA A 18 6.02 2.55 -11.13
C ALA A 18 4.69 2.50 -10.33
N PRO A 19 4.45 1.53 -9.40
CA PRO A 19 3.09 1.33 -8.85
C PRO A 19 2.54 2.44 -7.96
N GLY A 20 3.40 3.33 -7.43
CA GLY A 20 3.02 4.24 -6.34
C GLY A 20 2.29 5.52 -6.77
N TYR A 21 2.41 5.97 -8.02
CA TYR A 21 2.14 7.38 -8.35
C TYR A 21 0.79 7.65 -9.02
N LEU A 22 0.23 6.70 -9.76
CA LEU A 22 -1.13 6.82 -10.34
C LEU A 22 -2.25 6.91 -9.29
N MET A 23 -1.92 6.74 -8.00
CA MET A 23 -2.82 6.90 -6.85
C MET A 23 -2.39 8.05 -5.92
N ALA A 24 -1.40 8.87 -6.30
CA ALA A 24 -0.88 9.97 -5.49
C ALA A 24 -1.61 11.31 -5.73
N GLU A 25 -2.35 11.44 -6.83
CA GLU A 25 -3.15 12.63 -7.18
C GLU A 25 -4.63 12.48 -6.82
N GLU A 26 -4.93 12.29 -5.54
CA GLU A 26 -6.22 12.75 -5.00
C GLU A 26 -6.08 13.22 -3.54
N PRO A 27 -6.43 14.48 -3.20
CA PRO A 27 -6.44 14.94 -1.83
C PRO A 27 -7.57 14.26 -1.04
N ALA A 28 -7.32 13.95 0.24
CA ALA A 28 -8.26 13.23 1.09
C ALA A 28 -9.68 13.82 1.04
N ALA A 29 -10.67 12.95 0.77
CA ALA A 29 -12.03 13.33 0.41
C ALA A 29 -12.68 14.28 1.43
N LYS A 30 -12.84 15.53 1.00
CA LYS A 30 -13.77 16.52 1.58
C LYS A 30 -14.82 16.86 0.53
N ASN A 31 -15.98 17.34 0.99
CA ASN A 31 -17.11 17.82 0.17
C ASN A 31 -18.03 16.72 -0.42
N VAL A 32 -18.60 15.87 0.45
CA VAL A 32 -19.87 15.16 0.14
C VAL A 32 -21.10 15.98 0.58
N GLU A 33 -20.96 16.92 1.52
CA GLU A 33 -22.09 17.71 2.05
C GLU A 33 -22.55 18.87 1.16
N THR A 34 -21.73 19.33 0.20
CA THR A 34 -22.00 20.59 -0.53
C THR A 34 -22.97 20.46 -1.71
N GLN A 35 -23.25 19.25 -2.22
CA GLN A 35 -24.14 19.05 -3.38
C GLN A 35 -25.61 18.74 -3.02
N LYS A 36 -26.02 18.86 -1.74
CA LYS A 36 -27.45 18.72 -1.35
C LYS A 36 -28.20 20.06 -1.24
N LYS A 37 -27.60 21.15 -1.74
CA LYS A 37 -28.23 22.46 -1.96
C LYS A 37 -28.04 22.88 -3.41
N ASP A 38 -28.93 22.40 -4.29
CA ASP A 38 -29.41 23.12 -5.48
C ASP A 38 -30.43 22.27 -6.25
N SER A 39 -31.70 22.34 -5.83
CA SER A 39 -32.89 21.97 -6.60
C SER A 39 -34.14 22.57 -5.93
N PRO A 40 -35.12 23.10 -6.68
CA PRO A 40 -36.19 23.93 -6.12
C PRO A 40 -37.35 23.12 -5.49
N LYS A 41 -38.04 23.75 -4.53
CA LYS A 41 -39.31 23.25 -3.95
C LYS A 41 -40.47 23.38 -4.95
N LYS A 42 -41.44 22.45 -4.88
CA LYS A 42 -42.87 22.72 -5.11
C LYS A 42 -43.75 21.56 -4.60
N ALA A 43 -44.94 21.89 -4.10
CA ALA A 43 -46.12 21.04 -3.93
C ALA A 43 -46.07 19.84 -2.95
N GLU A 44 -47.15 19.39 -2.28
CA GLU A 44 -48.41 19.96 -1.71
C GLU A 44 -49.09 18.76 -0.95
N GLU A 45 -50.05 18.80 -0.01
CA GLU A 45 -50.74 19.83 0.80
C GLU A 45 -51.44 19.15 2.03
N LYS A 46 -51.94 19.93 3.00
CA LYS A 46 -53.06 19.67 3.95
C LYS A 46 -53.01 18.56 5.05
N GLY A 47 -53.65 18.89 6.19
CA GLY A 47 -54.18 17.95 7.20
C GLY A 47 -53.51 17.95 8.61
N GLU A 48 -54.20 18.06 9.76
CA GLU A 48 -55.19 19.06 10.27
C GLU A 48 -55.44 18.86 11.80
N LYS A 49 -55.75 19.93 12.55
CA LYS A 49 -56.33 19.98 13.94
C LYS A 49 -55.45 19.70 15.19
N LYS A 50 -56.08 19.84 16.38
CA LYS A 50 -55.63 20.37 17.71
C LYS A 50 -56.59 19.83 18.83
N PRO A 51 -56.52 20.17 20.15
CA PRO A 51 -55.42 20.43 21.12
C PRO A 51 -55.71 19.84 22.57
N ALA A 52 -55.12 20.45 23.62
CA ALA A 52 -55.48 20.43 25.07
C ALA A 52 -55.02 19.20 25.90
N ASN A 53 -54.75 19.25 27.22
CA ASN A 53 -54.92 20.19 28.35
C ASN A 53 -53.59 20.30 29.18
N ALA A 54 -53.47 20.94 30.36
CA ALA A 54 -53.83 22.28 30.88
C ALA A 54 -53.17 22.44 32.29
N VAL A 55 -52.79 23.67 32.70
CA VAL A 55 -52.13 24.02 33.99
C VAL A 55 -53.17 24.18 35.14
N PRO A 56 -52.81 24.16 36.45
CA PRO A 56 -52.13 25.29 37.15
C PRO A 56 -51.14 24.83 38.26
N ALA A 57 -50.94 25.60 39.34
CA ALA A 57 -49.83 26.56 39.52
C ALA A 57 -49.81 27.12 40.97
N ALA A 58 -48.63 27.37 41.59
CA ALA A 58 -48.49 28.04 42.88
C ALA A 58 -47.07 28.62 43.12
N ASP A 59 -46.95 29.56 44.08
CA ASP A 59 -45.75 30.38 44.39
C ASP A 59 -45.56 30.55 45.92
N LYS A 60 -44.31 30.68 46.40
CA LYS A 60 -43.82 31.60 47.47
C LYS A 60 -42.51 31.17 48.19
N ASP A 61 -41.50 32.02 48.02
CA ASP A 61 -40.77 32.78 49.07
C ASP A 61 -39.92 32.10 50.20
N LYS A 62 -38.78 32.75 50.50
CA LYS A 62 -37.93 32.73 51.72
C LYS A 62 -37.00 31.54 52.09
N LYS A 63 -35.87 31.94 52.70
CA LYS A 63 -34.79 31.17 53.35
C LYS A 63 -34.84 31.46 54.87
N PRO A 64 -34.38 30.56 55.76
CA PRO A 64 -33.03 30.75 56.33
C PRO A 64 -32.28 29.41 56.55
N ALA A 65 -31.33 29.36 57.50
CA ALA A 65 -30.28 28.34 57.58
C ALA A 65 -30.44 27.33 58.74
N ALA A 66 -29.81 26.15 58.57
CA ALA A 66 -29.50 25.19 59.63
C ALA A 66 -28.05 24.65 59.46
N ARG A 67 -27.48 24.04 60.51
CA ARG A 67 -26.03 23.81 60.67
C ARG A 67 -25.76 22.40 61.18
N VAL A 68 -24.87 21.64 60.53
CA VAL A 68 -24.38 20.34 61.04
C VAL A 68 -22.84 20.28 60.99
N VAL A 69 -22.28 20.12 62.20
CA VAL A 69 -20.99 19.56 62.65
C VAL A 69 -19.77 19.51 61.68
N LYS A 70 -18.62 19.92 62.24
CA LYS A 70 -17.28 19.96 61.64
C LYS A 70 -16.45 18.75 62.12
N VAL A 71 -15.62 18.16 61.25
CA VAL A 71 -14.59 17.17 61.63
C VAL A 71 -13.25 17.62 61.04
N ASP A 72 -12.30 17.99 61.91
CA ASP A 72 -10.99 18.52 61.50
C ASP A 72 -9.89 17.45 61.53
N ARG A 73 -9.29 17.13 60.38
CA ARG A 73 -7.96 16.51 60.26
C ARG A 73 -7.48 16.41 58.80
N PRO A 74 -6.15 16.44 58.58
CA PRO A 74 -5.26 17.59 58.71
C PRO A 74 -5.06 18.30 57.35
N GLU A 75 -4.32 19.41 57.32
CA GLU A 75 -4.07 20.16 56.08
C GLU A 75 -3.18 19.37 55.09
N ALA A 76 -3.80 18.81 54.04
CA ALA A 76 -3.09 18.17 52.95
C ALA A 76 -2.42 19.22 52.05
N ALA A 77 -1.09 19.23 52.01
CA ALA A 77 -0.30 20.25 51.32
C ALA A 77 -0.63 20.39 49.82
N LYS A 78 -0.69 21.64 49.35
CA LYS A 78 -0.97 22.00 47.94
C LYS A 78 -0.05 21.23 46.98
N PRO A 79 -0.59 20.53 45.95
CA PRO A 79 0.23 19.69 45.07
C PRO A 79 1.28 20.52 44.31
N ALA A 80 2.55 20.19 44.52
CA ALA A 80 3.68 20.97 44.03
C ALA A 80 3.74 20.99 42.49
N LYS A 81 3.64 22.19 41.89
CA LYS A 81 3.70 22.42 40.44
C LYS A 81 5.12 22.25 39.85
N ARG A 82 5.78 21.10 40.04
CA ARG A 82 7.18 20.84 39.60
C ARG A 82 7.41 19.57 38.76
N ALA A 83 6.39 19.07 38.04
CA ALA A 83 6.54 17.95 37.10
C ALA A 83 5.91 18.08 35.67
N PRO A 84 5.85 19.25 34.98
CA PRO A 84 5.44 19.28 33.56
C PRO A 84 6.53 19.67 32.55
N ALA A 85 7.65 20.26 32.98
CA ALA A 85 8.57 20.96 32.06
C ALA A 85 9.42 20.00 31.19
N VAL A 86 9.96 18.92 31.78
CA VAL A 86 10.83 17.97 31.05
C VAL A 86 10.00 17.16 30.04
N ALA A 87 8.87 16.58 30.46
CA ALA A 87 7.98 15.84 29.57
C ALA A 87 7.49 16.69 28.38
N LYS A 88 7.15 17.97 28.60
CA LYS A 88 6.78 18.91 27.53
C LYS A 88 7.97 19.32 26.63
N LYS A 89 9.19 19.45 27.17
CA LYS A 89 10.41 19.67 26.36
C LYS A 89 10.78 18.44 25.52
N VAL A 90 10.68 17.23 26.07
CA VAL A 90 10.94 15.97 25.36
C VAL A 90 9.90 15.76 24.26
N THR A 91 8.60 15.84 24.56
CA THR A 91 7.56 15.72 23.51
C THR A 91 7.63 16.82 22.46
N LYS A 92 7.99 18.08 22.79
CA LYS A 92 8.28 19.11 21.78
C LYS A 92 9.52 18.80 20.94
N LYS A 93 10.62 18.30 21.53
CA LYS A 93 11.81 17.88 20.76
C LYS A 93 11.49 16.69 19.85
N VAL A 94 10.76 15.69 20.33
CA VAL A 94 10.33 14.51 19.55
C VAL A 94 9.39 14.92 18.42
N LYS A 95 8.35 15.75 18.67
CA LYS A 95 7.52 16.30 17.59
C LYS A 95 8.36 17.11 16.60
N LYS A 96 9.25 18.00 17.03
CA LYS A 96 10.09 18.79 16.09
C LYS A 96 10.98 17.88 15.24
N LYS A 97 11.63 16.85 15.81
CA LYS A 97 12.47 15.91 15.04
C LYS A 97 11.62 15.05 14.08
N LYS A 98 10.46 14.55 14.53
CA LYS A 98 9.55 13.74 13.70
C LYS A 98 8.99 14.56 12.54
N ASN A 99 8.58 15.81 12.77
CA ASN A 99 8.14 16.73 11.73
C ASN A 99 9.25 17.03 10.71
N ILE A 100 10.51 17.23 11.13
CA ILE A 100 11.62 17.48 10.20
C ILE A 100 11.90 16.26 9.31
N VAL A 101 11.91 15.04 9.87
CA VAL A 101 12.15 13.82 9.09
C VAL A 101 10.99 13.52 8.13
N VAL A 102 9.75 13.64 8.60
CA VAL A 102 8.55 13.45 7.77
C VAL A 102 8.52 14.50 6.64
N HIS A 103 8.74 15.78 6.94
CA HIS A 103 8.70 16.83 5.93
C HIS A 103 9.87 16.74 4.93
N GLY A 104 11.05 16.31 5.37
CA GLY A 104 12.16 16.00 4.47
C GLY A 104 11.83 14.83 3.51
N PHE A 105 11.14 13.80 4.01
CA PHE A 105 10.65 12.69 3.20
C PHE A 105 9.53 13.11 2.24
N GLU A 106 8.56 13.92 2.69
CA GLU A 106 7.51 14.51 1.85
C GLU A 106 8.09 15.35 0.70
N VAL A 107 9.07 16.21 1.00
CA VAL A 107 9.75 17.05 -0.01
C VAL A 107 10.56 16.18 -0.97
N PHE A 108 11.27 15.16 -0.48
CA PHE A 108 12.03 14.23 -1.33
C PHE A 108 11.11 13.41 -2.25
N VAL A 109 10.04 12.81 -1.71
CA VAL A 109 9.07 12.02 -2.49
C VAL A 109 8.27 12.90 -3.45
N GLY A 110 7.90 14.12 -3.04
CA GLY A 110 7.22 15.09 -3.90
C GLY A 110 8.10 15.63 -5.03
N PHE A 111 9.40 15.82 -4.79
CA PHE A 111 10.38 16.13 -5.83
C PHE A 111 10.57 14.94 -6.78
N LEU A 112 10.90 13.76 -6.23
CA LEU A 112 11.09 12.53 -7.01
C LEU A 112 9.87 12.23 -7.87
N GLY A 113 8.66 12.37 -7.30
CA GLY A 113 7.39 12.23 -8.00
C GLY A 113 7.29 13.14 -9.23
N LYS A 114 7.47 14.44 -9.05
CA LYS A 114 7.44 15.41 -10.17
C LYS A 114 8.52 15.15 -11.22
N THR A 115 9.70 14.70 -10.81
CA THR A 115 10.83 14.41 -11.71
C THR A 115 10.71 13.06 -12.44
N VAL A 116 9.97 12.09 -11.89
CA VAL A 116 9.81 10.73 -12.44
C VAL A 116 8.52 10.61 -13.26
N PHE A 117 7.45 11.29 -12.84
CA PHE A 117 6.11 11.20 -13.44
C PHE A 117 5.69 12.49 -14.17
N PHE A 118 6.66 13.30 -14.62
CA PHE A 118 6.36 14.44 -15.49
C PHE A 118 5.61 13.98 -16.76
N PRO A 119 4.58 14.73 -17.19
CA PRO A 119 3.78 14.35 -18.35
C PRO A 119 4.52 14.65 -19.66
N ILE A 120 4.48 13.68 -20.58
CA ILE A 120 4.81 13.86 -22.00
C ILE A 120 3.59 13.39 -22.81
N PHE A 121 3.07 14.23 -23.69
CA PHE A 121 1.84 13.98 -24.45
C PHE A 121 0.63 13.52 -23.59
N GLY A 122 0.54 14.01 -22.35
CA GLY A 122 -0.52 13.67 -21.39
C GLY A 122 -0.29 12.40 -20.57
N PHE A 123 0.75 11.61 -20.86
CA PHE A 123 1.08 10.40 -20.11
C PHE A 123 2.34 10.61 -19.25
N PRO A 124 2.44 10.05 -18.03
CA PRO A 124 3.67 10.14 -17.24
C PRO A 124 4.83 9.46 -17.98
N PHE A 125 5.99 10.13 -18.07
CA PHE A 125 7.17 9.65 -18.80
C PHE A 125 7.55 8.20 -18.46
N VAL A 126 7.49 7.84 -17.17
CA VAL A 126 7.82 6.50 -16.71
C VAL A 126 6.83 5.43 -17.19
N VAL A 127 5.55 5.74 -17.42
CA VAL A 127 4.61 4.78 -18.03
C VAL A 127 5.04 4.51 -19.49
N ILE A 128 5.38 5.57 -20.25
CA ILE A 128 5.82 5.45 -21.65
C ILE A 128 7.08 4.58 -21.76
N ILE A 129 8.14 4.89 -21.00
CA ILE A 129 9.42 4.18 -21.11
C ILE A 129 9.32 2.71 -20.66
N LEU A 130 8.44 2.41 -19.68
CA LEU A 130 8.20 1.05 -19.22
C LEU A 130 7.35 0.22 -20.18
N VAL A 131 6.33 0.81 -20.81
CA VAL A 131 5.55 0.13 -21.86
C VAL A 131 6.44 -0.16 -23.07
N LEU A 132 7.18 0.83 -23.57
CA LEU A 132 8.12 0.66 -24.68
C LEU A 132 9.21 -0.37 -24.36
N GLY A 133 9.78 -0.32 -23.15
CA GLY A 133 10.76 -1.31 -22.68
C GLY A 133 10.19 -2.72 -22.61
N SER A 134 8.97 -2.89 -22.10
CA SER A 134 8.29 -4.19 -21.98
C SER A 134 7.92 -4.79 -23.35
N ILE A 135 7.48 -3.95 -24.29
CA ILE A 135 7.25 -4.33 -25.70
C ILE A 135 8.57 -4.76 -26.34
N PHE A 136 9.64 -3.95 -26.21
CA PHE A 136 10.98 -4.28 -26.70
C PHE A 136 11.48 -5.62 -26.14
N PHE A 137 11.34 -5.88 -24.83
CA PHE A 137 11.73 -7.17 -24.25
C PHE A 137 10.86 -8.32 -24.74
N THR A 138 9.55 -8.12 -24.95
CA THR A 138 8.66 -9.16 -25.46
C THR A 138 9.05 -9.59 -26.87
N PHE A 139 9.34 -8.65 -27.78
CA PHE A 139 9.88 -8.99 -29.10
C PHE A 139 11.32 -9.54 -29.02
N ARG A 140 12.20 -8.93 -28.23
CA ARG A 140 13.61 -9.33 -28.11
C ARG A 140 13.80 -10.72 -27.49
N MET A 141 12.88 -11.17 -26.64
CA MET A 141 12.83 -12.51 -26.07
C MET A 141 11.89 -13.46 -26.85
N GLY A 142 11.29 -12.99 -27.95
CA GLY A 142 10.40 -13.75 -28.82
C GLY A 142 9.21 -14.36 -28.07
N PHE A 143 8.40 -13.54 -27.39
CA PHE A 143 7.20 -13.97 -26.68
C PHE A 143 7.44 -15.12 -25.68
N ILE A 144 8.50 -14.99 -24.87
CA ILE A 144 8.84 -15.96 -23.81
C ILE A 144 7.73 -16.09 -22.75
N ASN A 145 6.92 -15.04 -22.55
CA ASN A 145 5.72 -15.05 -21.72
C ASN A 145 4.68 -16.10 -22.17
N LEU A 146 4.57 -16.37 -23.48
CA LEU A 146 3.75 -17.45 -24.03
C LEU A 146 4.52 -18.79 -24.03
N ARG A 147 5.73 -18.82 -24.61
CA ARG A 147 6.49 -20.06 -24.81
C ARG A 147 6.94 -20.73 -23.50
N GLY A 148 7.21 -19.95 -22.46
CA GLY A 148 7.63 -20.44 -21.14
C GLY A 148 6.48 -20.87 -20.22
N PHE A 149 5.21 -20.58 -20.55
CA PHE A 149 4.08 -20.78 -19.63
C PHE A 149 3.90 -22.24 -19.19
N ALA A 150 3.98 -23.19 -20.13
CA ALA A 150 3.88 -24.61 -19.80
C ALA A 150 5.06 -25.14 -18.94
N HIS A 151 6.21 -24.46 -18.98
CA HIS A 151 7.38 -24.80 -18.18
C HIS A 151 7.30 -24.16 -16.78
N SER A 152 6.84 -22.91 -16.64
CA SER A 152 6.63 -22.29 -15.33
C SER A 152 5.61 -23.06 -14.48
N ILE A 153 4.52 -23.55 -15.06
CA ILE A 153 3.57 -24.42 -14.35
C ILE A 153 4.23 -25.73 -13.86
N GLN A 154 5.20 -26.28 -14.58
CA GLN A 154 5.94 -27.47 -14.13
C GLN A 154 6.91 -27.16 -12.99
N ILE A 155 7.60 -26.01 -13.05
CA ILE A 155 8.45 -25.48 -11.95
C ILE A 155 7.61 -25.29 -10.68
N ILE A 156 6.46 -24.60 -10.78
CA ILE A 156 5.58 -24.28 -9.65
C ILE A 156 4.95 -25.54 -9.02
N ARG A 157 4.83 -26.63 -9.79
CA ARG A 157 4.37 -27.96 -9.32
C ARG A 157 5.50 -28.81 -8.72
N GLY A 158 6.70 -28.27 -8.53
CA GLY A 158 7.83 -28.97 -7.92
C GLY A 158 8.49 -30.04 -8.79
N LYS A 159 8.18 -30.10 -10.11
CA LYS A 159 8.84 -31.05 -11.03
C LYS A 159 10.35 -30.79 -11.17
N TYR A 160 10.78 -29.58 -10.84
CA TYR A 160 12.16 -29.11 -10.87
C TYR A 160 12.66 -28.65 -9.48
N ASP A 161 11.91 -28.86 -8.40
CA ASP A 161 12.42 -28.61 -7.04
C ASP A 161 13.40 -29.76 -6.69
N ASN A 162 14.69 -29.44 -6.50
CA ASN A 162 15.72 -30.38 -6.08
C ASN A 162 16.22 -30.02 -4.66
N PRO A 163 16.30 -30.95 -3.69
CA PRO A 163 16.82 -30.65 -2.34
C PRO A 163 18.27 -30.17 -2.29
N ASP A 164 19.08 -30.55 -3.28
CA ASP A 164 20.50 -30.18 -3.35
C ASP A 164 20.75 -28.84 -4.08
N ASP A 165 19.70 -28.19 -4.61
CA ASP A 165 19.84 -26.90 -5.32
C ASP A 165 20.00 -25.72 -4.34
N GLU A 166 20.97 -24.85 -4.65
CA GLU A 166 21.30 -23.63 -3.89
C GLU A 166 20.13 -22.63 -3.80
N GLY A 167 19.35 -22.66 -2.70
CA GLY A 167 18.32 -21.67 -2.41
C GLY A 167 17.73 -21.74 -0.99
N GLU A 168 17.25 -20.61 -0.48
CA GLU A 168 16.67 -20.53 0.87
C GLU A 168 15.21 -21.00 0.98
N ILE A 169 14.48 -20.99 -0.13
CA ILE A 169 13.04 -21.30 -0.22
C ILE A 169 12.72 -21.99 -1.56
N SER A 170 11.69 -22.84 -1.60
CA SER A 170 11.29 -23.55 -2.84
C SER A 170 10.69 -22.62 -3.90
N HIS A 171 10.60 -23.09 -5.15
CA HIS A 171 10.05 -22.28 -6.24
C HIS A 171 8.61 -21.81 -5.98
N PHE A 172 7.78 -22.65 -5.35
CA PHE A 172 6.43 -22.27 -4.94
C PHE A 172 6.43 -21.14 -3.89
N GLN A 173 7.28 -21.24 -2.86
CA GLN A 173 7.40 -20.23 -1.82
C GLN A 173 7.93 -18.89 -2.37
N ALA A 174 8.89 -18.93 -3.29
CA ALA A 174 9.40 -17.74 -3.97
C ALA A 174 8.30 -17.04 -4.78
N LEU A 175 7.50 -17.82 -5.53
CA LEU A 175 6.33 -17.28 -6.25
C LEU A 175 5.31 -16.67 -5.29
N THR A 176 4.89 -17.38 -4.23
CA THR A 176 3.87 -16.86 -3.31
C THR A 176 4.35 -15.65 -2.53
N SER A 177 5.65 -15.57 -2.20
CA SER A 177 6.23 -14.38 -1.59
C SER A 177 6.18 -13.19 -2.56
N SER A 178 6.55 -13.38 -3.83
CA SER A 178 6.46 -12.33 -4.87
C SER A 178 5.02 -11.89 -5.13
N LEU A 179 4.07 -12.84 -5.17
CA LEU A 179 2.64 -12.56 -5.30
C LEU A 179 2.09 -11.80 -4.07
N SER A 180 2.52 -12.10 -2.84
CA SER A 180 2.07 -11.35 -1.65
C SER A 180 2.47 -9.87 -1.66
N ALA A 181 3.60 -9.54 -2.30
CA ALA A 181 4.08 -8.16 -2.42
C ALA A 181 3.42 -7.40 -3.57
N THR A 182 2.85 -8.11 -4.55
CA THR A 182 2.26 -7.53 -5.78
C THR A 182 0.75 -7.60 -5.83
N VAL A 183 0.10 -8.46 -5.03
CA VAL A 183 -1.36 -8.59 -4.91
C VAL A 183 -1.80 -8.02 -3.56
N GLY A 184 -2.39 -6.83 -3.56
CA GLY A 184 -2.89 -6.17 -2.35
C GLY A 184 -4.03 -5.19 -2.63
N LEU A 185 -4.43 -4.42 -1.61
CA LEU A 185 -5.58 -3.52 -1.69
C LEU A 185 -5.42 -2.43 -2.75
N GLY A 186 -4.17 -2.03 -3.04
CA GLY A 186 -3.84 -1.13 -4.15
C GLY A 186 -4.30 -1.62 -5.53
N ASN A 187 -4.34 -2.94 -5.78
CA ASN A 187 -4.82 -3.46 -7.06
C ASN A 187 -6.35 -3.38 -7.14
N ILE A 188 -7.03 -3.70 -6.03
CA ILE A 188 -8.50 -3.68 -5.96
C ILE A 188 -9.02 -2.24 -6.08
N ALA A 189 -8.49 -1.33 -5.26
CA ALA A 189 -8.84 0.08 -5.31
C ALA A 189 -8.36 0.75 -6.61
N GLY A 190 -7.16 0.43 -7.08
CA GLY A 190 -6.56 1.01 -8.27
C GLY A 190 -7.30 0.65 -9.55
N VAL A 191 -7.75 -0.61 -9.70
CA VAL A 191 -8.63 -1.03 -10.81
C VAL A 191 -9.97 -0.30 -10.74
N ALA A 192 -10.58 -0.19 -9.55
CA ALA A 192 -11.85 0.52 -9.38
C ALA A 192 -11.75 2.01 -9.76
N VAL A 193 -10.67 2.69 -9.39
CA VAL A 193 -10.40 4.08 -9.78
C VAL A 193 -10.09 4.19 -11.28
N ALA A 194 -9.29 3.27 -11.84
CA ALA A 194 -8.93 3.27 -13.26
C ALA A 194 -10.15 3.06 -14.18
N VAL A 195 -11.04 2.14 -13.84
CA VAL A 195 -12.30 1.91 -14.58
C VAL A 195 -13.30 3.05 -14.31
N GLY A 196 -13.38 3.56 -13.08
CA GLY A 196 -14.27 4.67 -12.72
C GLY A 196 -13.93 6.00 -13.40
N LYS A 197 -12.64 6.27 -13.67
CA LYS A 197 -12.18 7.49 -14.37
C LYS A 197 -11.93 7.27 -15.87
N GLY A 198 -11.49 6.08 -16.28
CA GLY A 198 -11.13 5.76 -17.67
C GLY A 198 -12.17 4.96 -18.47
N GLY A 199 -13.29 4.59 -17.84
CA GLY A 199 -14.35 3.78 -18.46
C GLY A 199 -13.97 2.31 -18.66
N ALA A 200 -14.89 1.53 -19.25
CA ALA A 200 -14.73 0.08 -19.44
C ALA A 200 -13.46 -0.30 -20.25
N GLY A 201 -13.11 0.51 -21.26
CA GLY A 201 -11.93 0.30 -22.09
C GLY A 201 -10.60 0.30 -21.33
N ALA A 202 -10.54 0.86 -20.11
CA ALA A 202 -9.35 0.78 -19.26
C ALA A 202 -8.92 -0.68 -18.97
N VAL A 203 -9.88 -1.60 -18.83
CA VAL A 203 -9.60 -3.02 -18.51
C VAL A 203 -8.78 -3.68 -19.62
N PHE A 204 -9.13 -3.43 -20.90
CA PHE A 204 -8.39 -3.94 -22.05
C PHE A 204 -6.92 -3.47 -22.04
N TRP A 205 -6.69 -2.17 -21.82
CA TRP A 205 -5.34 -1.61 -21.77
C TRP A 205 -4.53 -2.12 -20.57
N MET A 206 -5.17 -2.35 -19.42
CA MET A 206 -4.50 -2.97 -18.26
C MET A 206 -4.06 -4.42 -18.56
N ILE A 207 -4.90 -5.22 -19.23
CA ILE A 207 -4.55 -6.58 -19.67
C ILE A 207 -3.39 -6.55 -20.68
N LEU A 208 -3.45 -5.66 -21.67
CA LEU A 208 -2.43 -5.54 -22.71
C LEU A 208 -1.06 -5.11 -22.14
N ILE A 209 -1.04 -4.14 -21.23
CA ILE A 209 0.19 -3.71 -20.56
C ILE A 209 0.73 -4.81 -19.64
N ALA A 210 -0.14 -5.53 -18.92
CA ALA A 210 0.27 -6.68 -18.10
C ALA A 210 0.90 -7.80 -18.94
N PHE A 211 0.36 -8.09 -20.14
CA PHE A 211 0.91 -9.10 -21.05
C PHE A 211 2.37 -8.81 -21.43
N PHE A 212 2.70 -7.57 -21.81
CA PHE A 212 4.08 -7.17 -22.09
C PHE A 212 4.93 -7.12 -20.80
N GLY A 213 4.36 -6.63 -19.70
CA GLY A 213 5.01 -6.53 -18.39
C GLY A 213 5.49 -7.88 -17.84
N MET A 214 4.80 -8.99 -18.14
CA MET A 214 5.27 -10.35 -17.82
C MET A 214 6.66 -10.64 -18.37
N THR A 215 6.97 -10.26 -19.62
CA THR A 215 8.31 -10.49 -20.18
C THR A 215 9.36 -9.62 -19.51
N ALA A 216 9.02 -8.37 -19.19
CA ALA A 216 9.94 -7.47 -18.50
C ALA A 216 10.28 -7.97 -17.09
N LYS A 217 9.30 -8.48 -16.34
CA LYS A 217 9.54 -9.14 -15.04
C LYS A 217 10.32 -10.46 -15.17
N PHE A 218 10.04 -11.30 -16.17
CA PHE A 218 10.86 -12.49 -16.46
C PHE A 218 12.33 -12.12 -16.67
N VAL A 219 12.59 -11.05 -17.42
CA VAL A 219 13.94 -10.52 -17.68
C VAL A 219 14.59 -9.98 -16.40
N GLU A 220 13.88 -9.17 -15.60
CA GLU A 220 14.36 -8.67 -14.30
C GLU A 220 14.78 -9.82 -13.35
N CYS A 221 13.94 -10.85 -13.23
CA CYS A 221 14.26 -12.04 -12.43
C CYS A 221 15.43 -12.85 -13.02
N SER A 222 15.54 -12.95 -14.34
CA SER A 222 16.67 -13.61 -15.01
C SER A 222 18.00 -12.90 -14.70
N LEU A 223 18.03 -11.56 -14.77
CA LEU A 223 19.20 -10.77 -14.39
C LEU A 223 19.52 -10.92 -12.89
N ALA A 224 18.50 -10.97 -12.03
CA ALA A 224 18.67 -11.15 -10.60
C ALA A 224 19.29 -12.51 -10.23
N GLN A 225 19.00 -13.59 -10.98
CA GLN A 225 19.65 -14.89 -10.83
C GLN A 225 21.08 -14.89 -11.40
N MET A 226 21.29 -14.32 -12.60
CA MET A 226 22.61 -14.28 -13.25
C MET A 226 23.69 -13.56 -12.44
N TRP A 227 23.33 -12.55 -11.65
CA TRP A 227 24.26 -11.76 -10.82
C TRP A 227 24.06 -11.94 -9.31
N ARG A 228 23.42 -13.04 -8.88
CA ARG A 228 23.31 -13.38 -7.45
C ARG A 228 24.69 -13.57 -6.82
N THR A 229 24.77 -13.28 -5.52
CA THR A 229 25.82 -13.75 -4.62
C THR A 229 25.17 -14.71 -3.64
N ILE A 230 25.93 -15.71 -3.21
CA ILE A 230 25.56 -16.62 -2.13
C ILE A 230 26.71 -16.50 -1.12
N GLU A 231 26.37 -16.20 0.12
CA GLU A 231 27.35 -16.07 1.20
C GLU A 231 27.63 -17.44 1.84
N ASP A 232 28.73 -17.56 2.60
CA ASP A 232 29.16 -18.84 3.21
C ASP A 232 28.14 -19.46 4.18
N ASP A 233 27.16 -18.69 4.66
CA ASP A 233 26.05 -19.15 5.51
C ASP A 233 24.80 -19.63 4.72
N GLY A 234 24.85 -19.58 3.39
CA GLY A 234 23.76 -19.93 2.48
C GLY A 234 22.75 -18.81 2.21
N THR A 235 22.94 -17.59 2.72
CA THR A 235 22.10 -16.43 2.41
C THR A 235 22.23 -16.03 0.95
N VAL A 236 21.11 -15.81 0.25
CA VAL A 236 21.12 -15.46 -1.19
C VAL A 236 20.89 -13.96 -1.40
N HIS A 237 21.91 -13.27 -1.88
CA HIS A 237 21.88 -11.84 -2.20
C HIS A 237 21.66 -11.62 -3.71
N GLY A 238 20.49 -11.11 -4.08
CA GLY A 238 20.13 -10.86 -5.48
C GLY A 238 19.11 -9.73 -5.66
N GLY A 239 18.92 -9.32 -6.91
CA GLY A 239 18.00 -8.22 -7.28
C GLY A 239 18.69 -7.06 -8.00
N PRO A 240 17.94 -5.97 -8.31
CA PRO A 240 18.43 -4.91 -9.19
C PRO A 240 19.69 -4.21 -8.69
N MET A 241 19.81 -3.88 -7.40
CA MET A 241 21.03 -3.29 -6.83
C MET A 241 22.31 -4.09 -7.14
N TYR A 242 22.22 -5.43 -7.22
CA TYR A 242 23.35 -6.30 -7.56
C TYR A 242 23.57 -6.42 -9.07
N TYR A 243 22.52 -6.64 -9.88
CA TYR A 243 22.71 -6.74 -11.34
C TYR A 243 23.01 -5.38 -12.00
N ILE A 244 22.55 -4.26 -11.43
CA ILE A 244 22.89 -2.90 -11.87
C ILE A 244 24.37 -2.63 -11.61
N SER A 245 24.88 -2.96 -10.41
CA SER A 245 26.28 -2.70 -10.06
C SER A 245 27.24 -3.62 -10.82
N ARG A 246 27.09 -4.95 -10.67
CA ARG A 246 27.98 -5.96 -11.28
C ARG A 246 27.86 -6.00 -12.81
N GLY A 247 26.64 -5.93 -13.35
CA GLY A 247 26.38 -5.96 -14.80
C GLY A 247 26.79 -4.68 -15.56
N LEU A 248 27.11 -3.59 -14.86
CA LEU A 248 27.77 -2.41 -15.42
C LEU A 248 29.28 -2.41 -15.16
N GLU A 249 29.75 -3.03 -14.07
CA GLU A 249 31.18 -3.27 -13.80
C GLU A 249 31.83 -4.13 -14.91
N GLU A 250 31.16 -5.20 -15.36
CA GLU A 250 31.52 -5.99 -16.56
C GLU A 250 31.61 -5.19 -17.87
N LYS A 251 31.15 -3.93 -17.88
CA LYS A 251 31.15 -3.04 -19.05
C LYS A 251 32.11 -1.86 -18.92
N ASN A 252 33.05 -1.93 -17.98
CA ASN A 252 33.95 -0.83 -17.60
C ASN A 252 33.21 0.41 -17.07
N LEU A 253 31.98 0.24 -16.57
CA LEU A 253 31.12 1.30 -16.03
C LEU A 253 30.86 1.12 -14.53
N GLY A 254 31.76 0.46 -13.80
CA GLY A 254 31.58 0.07 -12.40
C GLY A 254 31.28 1.23 -11.43
N VAL A 255 31.82 2.44 -11.70
CA VAL A 255 31.49 3.65 -10.91
C VAL A 255 30.01 4.04 -11.08
N ALA A 256 29.53 4.08 -12.33
CA ALA A 256 28.12 4.33 -12.62
C ALA A 256 27.21 3.20 -12.12
N GLY A 257 27.68 1.95 -12.19
CA GLY A 257 26.98 0.79 -11.63
C GLY A 257 26.79 0.86 -10.11
N LYS A 258 27.85 1.19 -9.37
CA LYS A 258 27.80 1.33 -7.91
C LYS A 258 26.93 2.52 -7.49
N PHE A 259 27.00 3.65 -8.21
CA PHE A 259 26.08 4.77 -8.01
C PHE A 259 24.61 4.38 -8.28
N LEU A 260 24.31 3.79 -9.44
CA LEU A 260 22.93 3.52 -9.87
C LEU A 260 22.30 2.39 -9.05
N GLY A 261 23.07 1.38 -8.65
CA GLY A 261 22.64 0.32 -7.73
C GLY A 261 22.38 0.84 -6.31
N GLY A 262 23.22 1.75 -5.81
CA GLY A 262 23.00 2.43 -4.53
C GLY A 262 21.78 3.37 -4.55
N PHE A 263 21.61 4.13 -5.63
CA PHE A 263 20.42 4.96 -5.86
C PHE A 263 19.14 4.12 -5.89
N PHE A 264 19.17 2.99 -6.61
CA PHE A 264 18.06 2.02 -6.61
C PHE A 264 17.76 1.53 -5.19
N ALA A 265 18.78 1.14 -4.41
CA ALA A 265 18.61 0.65 -3.04
C ALA A 265 17.91 1.69 -2.13
N VAL A 266 18.30 2.97 -2.22
CA VAL A 266 17.62 4.07 -1.50
C VAL A 266 16.17 4.24 -1.96
N CYS A 267 15.92 4.17 -3.26
CA CYS A 267 14.56 4.32 -3.82
C CYS A 267 13.63 3.18 -3.41
N ILE A 268 14.07 1.91 -3.42
CA ILE A 268 13.23 0.78 -3.00
C ILE A 268 12.96 0.80 -1.49
N ILE A 269 13.91 1.24 -0.65
CA ILE A 269 13.66 1.44 0.78
C ILE A 269 12.55 2.48 0.98
N GLY A 270 12.62 3.64 0.30
CA GLY A 270 11.56 4.66 0.35
C GLY A 270 10.21 4.17 -0.15
N GLY A 271 10.19 3.45 -1.28
CA GLY A 271 8.97 2.86 -1.86
C GLY A 271 8.33 1.79 -0.98
N ALA A 272 9.13 0.95 -0.31
CA ALA A 272 8.67 -0.06 0.62
C ALA A 272 7.97 0.54 1.85
N PHE A 273 8.47 1.66 2.39
CA PHE A 273 7.78 2.37 3.46
C PHE A 273 6.46 3.00 2.99
N GLY A 274 6.47 3.73 1.88
CA GLY A 274 5.30 4.45 1.37
C GLY A 274 4.20 3.53 0.82
N GLY A 275 4.47 2.91 -0.34
CA GLY A 275 3.49 2.07 -1.03
C GLY A 275 3.37 0.66 -0.46
N GLY A 276 4.49 0.08 0.00
CA GLY A 276 4.49 -1.29 0.54
C GLY A 276 3.83 -1.41 1.92
N ASN A 277 4.16 -0.51 2.85
CA ASN A 277 3.72 -0.60 4.25
C ASN A 277 2.58 0.38 4.57
N MET A 278 2.85 1.69 4.53
CA MET A 278 1.91 2.72 5.02
C MET A 278 0.58 2.69 4.25
N PHE A 279 0.62 2.61 2.92
CA PHE A 279 -0.58 2.57 2.09
C PHE A 279 -1.44 1.32 2.36
N GLN A 280 -0.84 0.11 2.35
CA GLN A 280 -1.58 -1.13 2.59
C GLN A 280 -2.19 -1.19 4.00
N ALA A 281 -1.45 -0.74 5.03
CA ALA A 281 -1.93 -0.71 6.41
C ALA A 281 -3.10 0.27 6.59
N ASN A 282 -3.01 1.47 6.03
CA ASN A 282 -4.08 2.47 6.07
C ASN A 282 -5.33 1.99 5.32
N GLN A 283 -5.19 1.48 4.10
CA GLN A 283 -6.32 0.95 3.32
C GLN A 283 -7.00 -0.23 4.02
N SER A 284 -6.25 -1.07 4.75
CA SER A 284 -6.80 -2.16 5.57
C SER A 284 -7.64 -1.63 6.73
N PHE A 285 -7.19 -0.55 7.38
CA PHE A 285 -7.94 0.09 8.45
C PHE A 285 -9.22 0.77 7.93
N GLU A 286 -9.14 1.54 6.85
CA GLU A 286 -10.30 2.27 6.27
C GLU A 286 -11.44 1.35 5.81
N LEU A 287 -11.14 0.11 5.43
CA LEU A 287 -12.16 -0.90 5.13
C LEU A 287 -12.88 -1.38 6.41
N ILE A 288 -12.14 -1.57 7.51
CA ILE A 288 -12.68 -2.04 8.80
C ILE A 288 -13.40 -0.90 9.54
N ALA A 289 -12.90 0.33 9.45
CA ALA A 289 -13.44 1.52 10.12
C ALA A 289 -14.92 1.78 9.77
N LYS A 290 -15.37 1.38 8.58
CA LYS A 290 -16.78 1.44 8.14
C LYS A 290 -17.75 0.62 9.00
N TYR A 291 -17.23 -0.36 9.74
CA TYR A 291 -18.00 -1.27 10.60
C TYR A 291 -17.72 -1.05 12.10
N VAL A 292 -16.92 -0.04 12.45
CA VAL A 292 -16.52 0.24 13.84
C VAL A 292 -17.13 1.55 14.32
N PRO A 293 -17.77 1.61 15.50
CA PRO A 293 -18.35 2.85 16.02
C PRO A 293 -17.33 3.99 16.16
N ALA A 294 -17.73 5.20 15.77
CA ALA A 294 -16.90 6.39 15.90
C ALA A 294 -16.71 6.77 17.38
N THR A 295 -15.54 6.49 17.93
CA THR A 295 -15.16 6.81 19.33
C THR A 295 -14.35 8.10 19.44
N THR A 296 -14.32 8.68 20.63
CA THR A 296 -13.57 9.90 20.94
C THR A 296 -12.06 9.70 20.75
N PRO A 297 -11.37 10.56 19.95
CA PRO A 297 -9.93 10.39 19.69
C PRO A 297 -9.06 10.54 20.94
N VAL A 298 -8.38 9.47 21.35
CA VAL A 298 -7.40 9.51 22.44
C VAL A 298 -6.08 10.06 21.90
N MET A 299 -5.57 11.13 22.54
CA MET A 299 -4.41 11.90 22.07
C MET A 299 -4.50 12.43 20.62
N GLY A 300 -5.71 12.53 20.05
CA GLY A 300 -5.94 12.95 18.67
C GLY A 300 -5.80 11.82 17.62
N VAL A 301 -5.80 10.56 18.05
CA VAL A 301 -5.85 9.38 17.16
C VAL A 301 -7.09 8.55 17.53
N ASN A 302 -7.76 7.95 16.55
CA ASN A 302 -8.85 7.00 16.82
C ASN A 302 -8.28 5.80 17.62
N PRO A 303 -8.82 5.46 18.81
CA PRO A 303 -8.31 4.34 19.62
C PRO A 303 -8.25 3.01 18.87
N TYR A 304 -9.23 2.75 18.00
CA TYR A 304 -9.28 1.54 17.18
C TYR A 304 -8.22 1.54 16.07
N ALA A 305 -7.84 2.69 15.52
CA ALA A 305 -6.74 2.78 14.55
C ALA A 305 -5.40 2.42 15.20
N LEU A 306 -5.18 2.89 16.44
CA LEU A 306 -3.98 2.56 17.21
C LEU A 306 -3.95 1.08 17.61
N GLY A 307 -5.07 0.53 18.08
CA GLY A 307 -5.21 -0.89 18.41
C GLY A 307 -5.02 -1.80 17.20
N PHE A 308 -5.65 -1.49 16.06
CA PHE A 308 -5.49 -2.22 14.80
C PHE A 308 -4.05 -2.17 14.28
N GLY A 309 -3.44 -0.99 14.25
CA GLY A 309 -2.04 -0.82 13.83
C GLY A 309 -1.05 -1.58 14.72
N LEU A 310 -1.28 -1.62 16.03
CA LEU A 310 -0.46 -2.40 16.96
C LEU A 310 -0.63 -3.91 16.76
N LEU A 311 -1.87 -4.40 16.61
CA LEU A 311 -2.16 -5.80 16.33
C LEU A 311 -1.51 -6.26 15.02
N LEU A 312 -1.67 -5.48 13.95
CA LEU A 312 -1.09 -5.77 12.64
C LEU A 312 0.44 -5.75 12.70
N ALA A 313 1.05 -4.79 13.41
CA ALA A 313 2.50 -4.73 13.62
C ALA A 313 3.04 -5.95 14.40
N ILE A 314 2.31 -6.46 15.40
CA ILE A 314 2.69 -7.68 16.13
C ILE A 314 2.63 -8.90 15.21
N ILE A 315 1.53 -9.09 14.48
CA ILE A 315 1.34 -10.25 13.58
C ILE A 315 2.39 -10.24 12.46
N VAL A 316 2.61 -9.11 11.80
CA VAL A 316 3.61 -8.97 10.73
C VAL A 316 5.03 -9.08 11.28
N GLY A 317 5.31 -8.51 12.45
CA GLY A 317 6.60 -8.64 13.13
C GLY A 317 6.96 -10.10 13.44
N LEU A 318 6.01 -10.89 13.96
CA LEU A 318 6.20 -12.32 14.21
C LEU A 318 6.53 -13.13 12.94
N ILE A 319 6.10 -12.69 11.77
CA ILE A 319 6.44 -13.32 10.48
C ILE A 319 7.84 -12.87 10.03
N ILE A 320 8.11 -11.56 9.99
CA ILE A 320 9.37 -10.99 9.49
C ILE A 320 10.56 -11.41 10.35
N LEU A 321 10.41 -11.49 11.67
CA LEU A 321 11.48 -11.93 12.59
C LEU A 321 11.95 -13.39 12.37
N GLY A 322 11.22 -14.19 11.57
CA GLY A 322 11.66 -15.53 11.15
C GLY A 322 12.34 -15.58 9.78
N GLY A 323 12.71 -14.44 9.20
CA GLY A 323 13.42 -14.35 7.92
C GLY A 323 12.62 -14.86 6.71
N ILE A 324 13.30 -14.99 5.57
CA ILE A 324 12.66 -15.34 4.29
C ILE A 324 11.97 -16.72 4.33
N LYS A 325 12.53 -17.68 5.09
CA LYS A 325 11.95 -19.01 5.31
C LYS A 325 10.57 -18.95 5.99
N ARG A 326 10.38 -18.07 6.99
CA ARG A 326 9.07 -17.87 7.63
C ARG A 326 8.11 -17.07 6.74
N ILE A 327 8.61 -16.08 5.99
CA ILE A 327 7.82 -15.33 5.00
C ILE A 327 7.30 -16.28 3.90
N GLY A 328 8.15 -17.15 3.35
CA GLY A 328 7.76 -18.19 2.40
C GLY A 328 6.71 -19.14 2.97
N SER A 329 6.91 -19.65 4.19
CA SER A 329 5.97 -20.57 4.87
C SER A 329 4.61 -19.92 5.23
N ALA A 330 4.56 -18.60 5.42
CA ALA A 330 3.32 -17.85 5.64
C ALA A 330 2.60 -17.53 4.31
N THR A 331 3.32 -16.95 3.35
CA THR A 331 2.76 -16.53 2.06
C THR A 331 2.25 -17.70 1.22
N SER A 332 2.95 -18.85 1.27
CA SER A 332 2.53 -20.08 0.58
C SER A 332 1.20 -20.69 1.08
N LYS A 333 0.69 -20.22 2.23
CA LYS A 333 -0.63 -20.59 2.77
C LYS A 333 -1.65 -19.47 2.57
N ILE A 334 -1.26 -18.23 2.85
CA ILE A 334 -2.15 -17.07 2.83
C ILE A 334 -2.51 -16.67 1.38
N VAL A 335 -1.55 -16.64 0.46
CA VAL A 335 -1.78 -16.13 -0.91
C VAL A 335 -2.71 -17.03 -1.72
N PRO A 336 -2.54 -18.37 -1.76
CA PRO A 336 -3.48 -19.23 -2.50
C PRO A 336 -4.92 -19.12 -1.97
N PHE A 337 -5.09 -19.02 -0.64
CA PHE A 337 -6.39 -18.82 0.00
C PHE A 337 -7.03 -17.47 -0.37
N MET A 338 -6.25 -16.37 -0.31
CA MET A 338 -6.69 -15.04 -0.72
C MET A 338 -7.12 -15.00 -2.20
N VAL A 339 -6.32 -15.60 -3.09
CA VAL A 339 -6.61 -15.66 -4.53
C VAL A 339 -7.84 -16.53 -4.82
N ALA A 340 -7.99 -17.67 -4.14
CA ALA A 340 -9.16 -18.53 -4.28
C ALA A 340 -10.46 -17.84 -3.82
N LEU A 341 -10.44 -17.14 -2.68
CA LEU A 341 -11.58 -16.33 -2.24
C LEU A 341 -11.91 -15.21 -3.22
N TYR A 342 -10.91 -14.49 -3.72
CA TYR A 342 -11.12 -13.38 -4.65
C TYR A 342 -11.73 -13.85 -5.98
N ILE A 343 -11.13 -14.88 -6.60
CA ILE A 343 -11.61 -15.45 -7.86
C ILE A 343 -12.98 -16.12 -7.67
N GLY A 344 -13.19 -16.87 -6.59
CA GLY A 344 -14.49 -17.48 -6.29
C GLY A 344 -15.60 -16.45 -6.12
N THR A 345 -15.34 -15.36 -5.39
CA THR A 345 -16.29 -14.25 -5.22
C THR A 345 -16.59 -13.56 -6.56
N ALA A 346 -15.56 -13.31 -7.38
CA ALA A 346 -15.73 -12.74 -8.72
C ALA A 346 -16.57 -13.63 -9.63
N ILE A 347 -16.32 -14.95 -9.65
CA ILE A 347 -17.10 -15.92 -10.42
C ILE A 347 -18.56 -15.94 -9.95
N ILE A 348 -18.83 -15.93 -8.64
CA ILE A 348 -20.19 -15.86 -8.10
C ILE A 348 -20.91 -14.59 -8.56
N ILE A 349 -20.27 -13.42 -8.49
CA ILE A 349 -20.84 -12.14 -8.94
C ILE A 349 -21.12 -12.17 -10.46
N ILE A 350 -20.22 -12.72 -11.26
CA ILE A 350 -20.38 -12.89 -12.71
C ILE A 350 -21.56 -13.82 -13.01
N LEU A 351 -21.67 -14.97 -12.34
CA LEU A 351 -22.76 -15.93 -12.50
C LEU A 351 -24.13 -15.33 -12.10
N MET A 352 -24.18 -14.53 -11.03
CA MET A 352 -25.38 -13.79 -10.63
C MET A 352 -25.78 -12.66 -11.60
N ASN A 353 -24.90 -12.28 -12.54
CA ASN A 353 -25.10 -11.17 -13.46
C ASN A 353 -24.93 -11.55 -14.95
N VAL A 354 -25.01 -12.83 -15.32
CA VAL A 354 -24.75 -13.31 -16.69
C VAL A 354 -25.51 -12.53 -17.76
N GLY A 355 -26.80 -12.22 -17.53
CA GLY A 355 -27.62 -11.43 -18.46
C GLY A 355 -27.15 -9.99 -18.71
N ARG A 356 -26.21 -9.47 -17.92
CA ARG A 356 -25.59 -8.14 -18.11
C ARG A 356 -24.23 -8.21 -18.83
N ILE A 357 -23.59 -9.37 -18.91
CA ILE A 357 -22.27 -9.55 -19.55
C ILE A 357 -22.26 -9.11 -21.03
N PRO A 358 -23.27 -9.43 -21.86
CA PRO A 358 -23.27 -9.00 -23.27
C PRO A 358 -23.33 -7.48 -23.48
N GLY A 359 -23.71 -6.71 -22.46
CA GLY A 359 -23.72 -5.24 -22.49
C GLY A 359 -22.49 -4.58 -21.84
N LEU A 360 -21.43 -5.36 -21.56
CA LEU A 360 -20.20 -4.90 -20.90
C LEU A 360 -18.92 -5.16 -21.74
N LEU A 361 -19.07 -5.68 -22.97
CA LEU A 361 -18.00 -6.00 -23.92
C LEU A 361 -17.81 -4.90 -24.96
#